data_AF-A0A258JKV1-F1
#
_entry.id   AF-A0A258JKV1-F1
#
_cell.length_a   1.000
_cell.length_b   1.000
_cell.length_c   1.000
_cell.angle_alpha   90.00
_cell.angle_beta   90.00
_cell.angle_gamma   90.00
#
_symmetry.space_group_name_H-M   'P 1'
#
loop_
_entity.id
_entity.type
_entity.pdbx_description
1 polymer ?
#
loop_
_entity_poly.entity_id
_entity_poly.type
_entity_poly.pdbx_seq_one_letter_code
_entity_poly.pdbx_strand_id
1 'polypeptide(L)' 'MSNLILSLEVLFGDLFKDVSKSLSGTYKNNDEEIQQLINELHNEEIPSARNDRTNLKNDGSNVVRDYKKAFELKKVEF' A
#
# COMPACT_ATOMS: atom_id res chain seq x y z
N MET A 1 -18.52 -43.65 15.18
CA MET A 1 -18.64 -42.20 15.40
C MET A 1 -17.30 -41.56 15.07
N SER A 2 -17.10 -41.05 13.85
CA SER A 2 -15.80 -40.47 13.45
C SER A 2 -15.96 -39.40 12.36
N ASN A 3 -16.72 -39.68 11.29
CA ASN A 3 -16.79 -38.77 10.14
C ASN A 3 -17.44 -37.41 10.41
N LEU A 4 -18.44 -37.34 11.30
CA LEU A 4 -19.15 -36.09 11.57
C LEU A 4 -18.27 -35.06 12.31
N ILE A 5 -17.45 -35.55 13.26
CA ILE A 5 -16.54 -34.73 14.05
C ILE A 5 -15.40 -34.23 13.16
N LEU A 6 -14.82 -35.11 12.34
CA LEU A 6 -13.82 -34.74 11.34
C LEU A 6 -14.33 -33.70 10.34
N SER A 7 -15.58 -33.83 9.86
CA SER A 7 -16.16 -32.82 8.96
C SER A 7 -16.39 -31.47 9.64
N LEU A 8 -16.72 -31.47 10.93
CA LEU A 8 -16.89 -30.24 11.71
C LEU A 8 -15.54 -29.55 11.92
N GLU A 9 -14.48 -30.29 12.24
CA GLU A 9 -13.13 -29.73 12.44
C GLU A 9 -12.58 -29.07 11.17
N VAL A 10 -12.79 -29.69 10.01
CA VAL A 10 -12.40 -29.11 8.71
C VAL A 10 -13.18 -27.82 8.44
N LEU A 11 -14.50 -27.83 8.65
CA LEU A 11 -15.36 -26.67 8.44
C LEU A 11 -14.96 -25.49 9.34
N PHE A 12 -14.69 -25.75 10.62
CA PHE A 12 -14.22 -24.71 11.54
C PHE A 12 -12.82 -24.20 11.17
N GLY A 13 -11.91 -25.10 10.79
CA GLY A 13 -10.56 -24.74 10.36
C GLY A 13 -10.55 -23.79 9.16
N ASP A 14 -11.38 -24.06 8.16
CA ASP A 14 -11.51 -23.21 6.98
C ASP A 14 -12.13 -21.85 7.32
N LEU A 15 -13.17 -21.82 8.17
CA LEU A 15 -13.80 -20.58 8.62
C LEU A 15 -12.81 -19.66 9.37
N PHE A 16 -12.06 -20.21 10.33
CA PHE A 16 -11.07 -19.44 11.09
C PHE A 16 -9.91 -18.96 10.22
N LYS A 17 -9.51 -19.75 9.22
CA LYS A 17 -8.46 -19.38 8.27
C LYS A 17 -8.88 -18.19 7.40
N ASP A 18 -10.13 -18.16 6.96
CA ASP A 18 -10.63 -17.06 6.14
C ASP A 18 -10.87 -15.79 6.96
N VAL A 19 -11.38 -15.91 8.19
CA VAL A 19 -11.50 -14.79 9.14
C VAL A 19 -10.11 -14.21 9.49
N SER A 20 -9.12 -15.07 9.75
CA SER A 20 -7.74 -14.64 10.05
C SER A 20 -7.08 -13.94 8.86
N LYS A 21 -7.30 -14.41 7.63
CA LYS A 21 -6.84 -13.74 6.41
C LYS A 21 -7.50 -12.38 6.21
N SER A 22 -8.81 -12.28 6.49
CA SER A 22 -9.57 -11.02 6.44
C SER A 22 -9.01 -9.99 7.42
N LEU A 23 -8.76 -10.39 8.67
CA LEU A 23 -8.20 -9.52 9.71
C LEU A 23 -6.73 -9.14 9.48
N SER A 24 -5.92 -10.02 8.89
CA SER A 24 -4.51 -9.75 8.60
C SER A 24 -4.27 -8.92 7.34
N GLY A 25 -5.34 -8.54 6.61
CA GLY A 25 -5.22 -7.80 5.35
C GLY A 25 -4.61 -8.61 4.20
N THR A 26 -4.49 -9.93 4.33
CA THR A 26 -3.96 -10.84 3.29
C THR A 26 -5.08 -11.55 2.52
N TYR A 27 -6.34 -11.22 2.81
CA TYR A 27 -7.49 -11.76 2.12
C TYR A 27 -7.52 -11.29 0.66
N LYS A 28 -7.20 -12.21 -0.24
CA LYS A 28 -7.37 -12.02 -1.69
C LYS A 28 -8.79 -12.43 -2.06
N ASN A 29 -9.65 -11.44 -2.27
CA ASN A 29 -10.94 -11.67 -2.91
C ASN A 29 -10.83 -11.39 -4.41
N ASN A 30 -11.39 -12.26 -5.24
CA ASN A 30 -11.46 -12.06 -6.69
C ASN A 30 -12.76 -11.32 -7.10
N ASP A 31 -13.63 -10.99 -6.14
CA ASP A 31 -14.83 -10.18 -6.39
C ASP A 31 -14.47 -8.72 -6.63
N GLU A 32 -14.87 -8.20 -7.80
CA GLU A 32 -14.58 -6.82 -8.23
C GLU A 32 -15.21 -5.78 -7.29
N GLU A 33 -16.40 -6.03 -6.75
CA GLU A 33 -17.08 -5.12 -5.81
C GLU A 33 -16.32 -4.99 -4.48
N ILE A 34 -15.74 -6.09 -3.98
CA ILE A 34 -14.98 -6.08 -2.72
C ILE A 34 -13.61 -5.45 -2.94
N GLN A 35 -13.00 -5.63 -4.11
CA GLN A 35 -11.77 -4.91 -4.47
C GLN A 35 -12.01 -3.41 -4.61
N GLN A 36 -13.13 -2.98 -5.21
CA GLN A 36 -13.51 -1.57 -5.26
C GLN A 36 -13.71 -1.01 -3.85
N LEU A 37 -14.42 -1.72 -2.97
CA LEU A 37 -14.61 -1.29 -1.58
C LEU A 37 -13.29 -1.21 -0.79
N ILE A 38 -12.38 -2.18 -0.99
CA ILE A 38 -11.03 -2.15 -0.39
C ILE A 38 -10.24 -0.95 -0.92
N ASN A 39 -10.28 -0.69 -2.23
CA ASN A 39 -9.61 0.45 -2.83
C ASN A 39 -10.20 1.79 -2.37
N GLU A 40 -11.52 1.87 -2.17
CA GLU A 40 -12.19 3.04 -1.59
C GLU A 40 -11.88 3.22 -0.10
N LEU A 41 -11.75 2.13 0.67
CA LEU A 41 -11.29 2.19 2.06
C LEU A 41 -9.80 2.56 2.17
N HIS A 42 -9.02 2.14 1.18
CA HIS A 42 -7.61 2.49 1.03
C HIS A 42 -7.41 3.81 0.27
N ASN A 43 -8.48 4.56 -0.02
CA ASN A 43 -8.49 5.78 -0.84
C ASN A 43 -7.22 6.62 -0.62
N GLU A 44 -6.39 6.61 -1.66
CA GLU A 44 -5.01 7.09 -1.73
C GLU A 44 -4.89 8.62 -1.84
N GLU A 45 -5.68 9.40 -1.08
CA GLU A 45 -5.40 10.85 -0.99
C GLU A 45 -4.13 11.13 -0.17
N ILE A 46 -3.80 10.23 0.77
CA ILE A 46 -2.60 10.34 1.58
C ILE A 46 -1.53 9.42 1.00
N PRO A 47 -0.44 9.95 0.42
CA PRO A 47 0.64 9.12 -0.09
C PRO A 47 1.17 8.23 1.03
N SER A 48 1.41 6.96 0.72
CA SER A 48 2.04 6.05 1.68
C SER A 48 3.34 6.65 2.22
N ALA A 49 3.71 6.33 3.46
CA ALA A 49 4.95 6.83 4.07
C ALA A 49 6.21 6.56 3.22
N ARG A 50 6.18 5.52 2.38
CA ARG A 50 7.25 5.22 1.41
C ARG A 50 7.25 6.20 0.24
N ASN A 51 6.09 6.50 -0.32
CA ASN A 51 5.95 7.45 -1.43
C ASN A 51 6.30 8.86 -0.95
N ASP A 52 5.84 9.24 0.24
CA ASP A 52 6.12 10.55 0.84
C ASP A 52 7.63 10.76 1.07
N ARG A 53 8.33 9.75 1.62
CA ARG A 53 9.81 9.78 1.74
C ARG A 53 10.52 9.91 0.40
N THR A 54 9.98 9.27 -0.64
CA THR A 54 10.58 9.32 -1.98
C THR A 54 10.38 10.71 -2.59
N ASN A 55 9.19 11.28 -2.44
CA ASN A 55 8.84 12.62 -2.91
C ASN A 55 9.72 13.68 -2.24
N LEU A 56 9.83 13.65 -0.90
CA LEU A 56 10.69 14.57 -0.14
C LEU A 56 12.16 14.53 -0.58
N LYS A 57 12.69 13.34 -0.91
CA LYS A 57 14.06 13.20 -1.41
C LYS A 57 14.24 13.82 -2.80
N ASN A 58 13.23 13.63 -3.67
CA ASN A 58 13.24 14.21 -5.01
C ASN A 58 13.15 15.73 -4.96
N ASP A 59 12.29 16.28 -4.10
CA ASP A 59 12.15 17.73 -3.91
C ASP A 59 13.43 18.36 -3.41
N GLY A 60 14.10 17.76 -2.42
CA GLY A 60 15.41 18.23 -1.96
C GLY A 60 16.47 18.24 -3.07
N SER A 61 16.46 17.23 -3.93
CA SER A 61 17.39 17.14 -5.08
C SER A 61 17.08 18.21 -6.14
N ASN A 62 15.81 18.48 -6.40
CA ASN A 62 15.37 19.52 -7.32
C ASN A 62 15.78 20.90 -6.84
N VAL A 63 15.58 21.22 -5.55
CA VAL A 63 16.00 22.49 -4.95
C VAL A 63 17.51 22.70 -5.13
N VAL A 64 18.34 21.70 -4.83
CA VAL A 64 19.79 21.79 -5.00
C VAL A 64 20.18 22.03 -6.46
N ARG A 65 19.50 21.37 -7.41
CA ARG A 65 19.73 21.56 -8.84
C ARG A 65 19.37 22.98 -9.29
N ASP A 66 18.24 23.50 -8.82
CA ASP A 66 17.76 24.83 -9.18
C ASP A 66 18.69 25.92 -8.63
N TYR A 67 19.18 25.76 -7.39
CA TYR A 67 20.20 26.64 -6.84
C TYR A 67 21.49 26.62 -7.68
N LYS A 68 22.01 25.44 -8.03
CA LYS A 68 23.22 25.33 -8.87
C LYS A 68 23.03 26.03 -10.22
N LYS A 69 21.89 25.82 -10.86
CA LYS A 69 21.55 26.46 -12.13
C LYS A 69 21.48 27.98 -12.00
N ALA A 70 20.89 28.51 -10.93
CA ALA A 70 20.84 29.94 -10.66
C ALA A 70 22.25 30.54 -10.45
N PHE A 71 23.13 29.83 -9.76
CA PHE A 71 24.53 30.24 -9.58
C PHE A 71 25.34 30.21 -10.87
N GLU A 72 25.13 29.21 -11.74
CA GLU A 72 25.77 29.14 -13.05
C GLU A 72 25.30 30.26 -13.97
N LEU A 73 23.99 30.55 -14.02
CA LEU A 73 23.45 31.68 -14.79
C LEU A 73 24.07 33.01 -14.35
N LYS A 74 24.19 33.24 -13.04
CA LYS A 74 24.83 34.45 -12.49
C LYS A 74 26.31 34.57 -12.86
N LYS A 75 27.03 33.46 -13.09
CA LYS A 75 28.43 33.49 -13.53
C LYS A 75 28.61 33.88 -15.00
N VAL A 76 27.59 33.72 -15.84
CA VAL A 76 27.64 34.05 -17.28
C VAL A 76 27.32 35.53 -17.54
N GLU A 77 26.68 36.21 -16.58
CA GLU A 77 26.31 37.64 -16.67
C GLU A 77 27.42 38.62 -16.21
N PHE A 78 28.61 38.12 -15.81
CA PHE A 78 29.81 38.92 -15.53
C PHE A 78 30.89 38.67 -16.58
#